data_AF-A0A977L7X6-F1
#
_entry.id   AF-A0A977L7X6-F1
#
_cell.length_a   1.000
_cell.length_b   1.000
_cell.length_c   1.000
_cell.angle_alpha   90.00
_cell.angle_beta   90.00
_cell.angle_gamma   90.00
#
_symmetry.space_group_name_H-M   'P 1'
#
loop_
_entity.id
_entity.type
_entity.pdbx_description
1 polymer ?
#
loop_
_entity_poly.entity_id
_entity_poly.type
_entity_poly.pdbx_seq_one_letter_code
_entity_poly.pdbx_strand_id
1 'polypeptide(L)'
;MRIVFRAPILITLCILTIVRCGKPDCVNTNQIFKEYKPDQIEYQNEIVKLMELEYDKIDFWLNKYLKNEKGEFIDIQISGDKVCANALVRVTDWTKMEGIQKTQGHAYSGAELVGLKFSLERDSIDTYFLYKDITKVIDYD
;
A
#
# COMPACT_ATOMS: atom_id res chain seq x y z
N MET A 1 -21.52 60.06 31.24
CA MET A 1 -20.49 58.99 31.29
C MET A 1 -20.79 58.03 30.15
N ARG A 2 -19.88 57.91 29.16
CA ARG A 2 -20.01 57.00 28.02
C ARG A 2 -19.60 55.60 28.46
N ILE A 3 -20.39 54.57 28.13
CA ILE A 3 -19.88 53.20 28.04
C ILE A 3 -20.29 52.67 26.66
N VAL A 4 -19.27 52.28 25.91
CA VAL A 4 -19.27 51.88 24.52
C VAL A 4 -19.53 50.37 24.43
N PHE A 5 -20.25 49.98 23.37
CA PHE A 5 -20.44 48.65 22.78
C PHE A 5 -19.47 47.54 23.19
N ARG A 6 -19.99 46.32 23.34
CA ARG A 6 -19.35 45.09 22.81
C ARG A 6 -20.38 43.95 22.71
N ALA A 7 -20.82 43.69 21.48
CA ALA A 7 -21.45 42.43 21.11
C ALA A 7 -20.36 41.35 21.04
N PRO A 8 -20.51 40.18 21.70
CA PRO A 8 -19.70 39.03 21.37
C PRO A 8 -20.37 38.29 20.21
N ILE A 9 -19.82 38.49 19.01
CA ILE A 9 -20.02 37.60 17.87
C ILE A 9 -19.45 36.24 18.29
N LEU A 10 -20.32 35.28 18.60
CA LEU A 10 -19.92 33.91 18.90
C LEU A 10 -19.54 33.24 17.58
N ILE A 11 -18.30 33.47 17.14
CA ILE A 11 -17.68 32.78 16.00
C ILE A 11 -17.51 31.32 16.40
N THR A 12 -18.50 30.50 16.04
CA THR A 12 -18.43 29.05 16.21
C THR A 12 -17.43 28.54 15.18
N LEU A 13 -16.21 28.28 15.65
CA LEU A 13 -15.11 27.71 14.90
C LEU A 13 -15.52 26.30 14.43
N CYS A 14 -15.96 26.20 13.18
CA CYS A 14 -16.21 24.92 12.52
C CYS A 14 -14.85 24.25 12.28
N ILE A 15 -14.43 23.38 13.19
CA ILE A 15 -13.21 22.57 13.04
C ILE A 15 -13.48 21.56 11.92
N LEU A 16 -13.10 21.93 10.70
CA LEU A 16 -12.98 21.02 9.58
C LEU A 16 -11.74 20.15 9.83
N THR A 17 -11.91 19.05 10.56
CA THR A 17 -10.92 17.96 10.50
C THR A 17 -11.00 17.37 9.10
N ILE A 18 -10.08 17.77 8.24
CA ILE A 18 -9.79 17.10 6.97
C ILE A 18 -9.25 15.71 7.32
N VAL A 19 -10.16 14.75 7.49
CA VAL A 19 -9.80 13.34 7.47
C VAL A 19 -9.29 13.10 6.06
N ARG A 20 -7.97 13.00 5.88
CA ARG A 20 -7.40 12.54 4.62
C ARG A 20 -7.74 11.06 4.48
N CYS A 21 -8.86 10.77 3.85
CA CYS A 21 -9.10 9.45 3.27
C CYS A 21 -8.11 9.29 2.11
N GLY A 22 -7.19 8.33 2.24
CA GLY A 22 -6.16 8.10 1.25
C GLY A 22 -5.01 7.29 1.84
N LYS A 23 -4.07 6.92 0.99
CA LYS A 23 -2.89 6.13 1.36
C LYS A 23 -2.16 6.76 2.56
N PRO A 24 -1.90 6.00 3.65
CA PRO A 24 -1.26 6.54 4.85
C PRO A 24 0.20 6.95 4.57
N ASP A 25 0.70 7.90 5.36
CA ASP A 25 2.12 8.28 5.34
C ASP A 25 2.96 7.08 5.83
N CYS A 26 3.65 6.45 4.89
CA CYS A 26 4.45 5.26 5.12
C CYS A 26 5.90 5.66 5.40
N VAL A 27 6.34 5.54 6.66
CA VAL A 27 7.74 5.78 7.05
C VAL A 27 8.40 4.48 7.51
N ASN A 28 9.44 4.08 6.80
CA ASN A 28 10.16 2.84 7.08
C ASN A 28 11.30 3.06 8.08
N THR A 29 11.21 2.41 9.24
CA THR A 29 12.25 2.42 10.28
C THR A 29 13.14 1.16 10.28
N ASN A 30 12.76 0.12 9.53
CA ASN A 30 13.47 -1.16 9.50
C ASN A 30 14.80 -1.04 8.73
N GLN A 31 15.90 -1.44 9.37
CA GLN A 31 17.24 -1.36 8.80
C GLN A 31 17.43 -2.28 7.59
N ILE A 32 16.83 -3.48 7.59
CA ILE A 32 16.92 -4.41 6.46
C ILE A 32 16.37 -3.77 5.19
N PHE A 33 15.24 -3.06 5.30
CA PHE A 33 14.65 -2.39 4.14
C PHE A 33 15.44 -1.16 3.65
N LYS A 34 16.38 -0.65 4.45
CA LYS A 34 17.32 0.41 4.05
C LYS A 34 18.57 -0.15 3.38
N GLU A 35 18.98 -1.36 3.76
CA GLU A 35 20.21 -2.00 3.29
C GLU A 35 20.01 -2.83 2.03
N TYR A 36 18.84 -3.45 1.89
CA TYR A 36 18.54 -4.40 0.81
C TYR A 36 17.47 -3.86 -0.14
N LYS A 37 17.50 -4.33 -1.38
CA LYS A 37 16.48 -4.02 -2.41
C LYS A 37 15.29 -4.99 -2.33
N PRO A 38 14.10 -4.60 -2.82
CA PRO A 38 12.90 -5.45 -2.79
C PRO A 38 12.99 -6.81 -3.49
N ASP A 39 13.94 -6.96 -4.41
CA ASP A 39 14.21 -8.20 -5.14
C ASP A 39 15.25 -9.11 -4.46
N GLN A 40 15.84 -8.69 -3.33
CA GLN A 40 16.80 -9.50 -2.57
C GLN A 40 16.11 -10.36 -1.51
N ILE A 41 16.66 -11.55 -1.27
CA ILE A 41 16.07 -12.56 -0.37
C ILE A 41 15.97 -12.08 1.08
N GLU A 42 16.93 -11.30 1.59
CA GLU A 42 16.91 -10.74 2.94
C GLU A 42 15.74 -9.77 3.14
N TYR A 43 15.51 -8.92 2.13
CA TYR A 43 14.39 -7.98 2.13
C TYR A 43 13.05 -8.72 2.13
N GLN A 44 12.91 -9.72 1.25
CA GLN A 44 11.67 -10.49 1.10
C GLN A 44 11.38 -11.32 2.34
N ASN A 45 12.39 -11.94 2.94
CA ASN A 45 12.24 -12.68 4.20
C ASN A 45 11.79 -11.79 5.35
N GLU A 46 12.30 -10.56 5.45
CA GLU A 46 11.86 -9.61 6.48
C GLU A 46 10.41 -9.16 6.23
N ILE A 47 9.98 -8.97 4.98
CA ILE A 47 8.55 -8.74 4.69
C ILE A 47 7.70 -9.91 5.21
N VAL A 48 8.06 -11.14 4.87
CA VAL A 48 7.30 -12.34 5.29
C VAL A 48 7.16 -12.39 6.81
N LYS A 49 8.27 -12.23 7.52
CA LYS A 49 8.30 -12.21 8.98
C LYS A 49 7.43 -11.10 9.57
N LEU A 50 7.44 -9.89 9.02
CA LEU A 50 6.61 -8.79 9.53
C LEU A 50 5.13 -9.01 9.23
N MET A 51 4.79 -9.55 8.07
CA MET A 51 3.40 -9.87 7.71
C MET A 51 2.83 -10.98 8.60
N GLU A 52 3.62 -11.95 9.04
CA GLU A 52 3.17 -12.97 10.00
C GLU A 52 2.81 -12.38 11.37
N LEU A 53 3.42 -11.25 11.77
CA LEU A 53 3.18 -10.59 13.06
C LEU A 53 2.00 -9.62 13.05
N GLU A 54 1.64 -9.06 11.89
CA GLU A 54 0.65 -7.98 11.76
C GLU A 54 -0.35 -8.25 10.62
N TYR A 55 -0.60 -9.50 10.24
CA TYR A 55 -1.38 -9.85 9.04
C TYR A 55 -2.77 -9.18 8.99
N ASP A 56 -3.39 -8.95 10.13
CA ASP A 56 -4.71 -8.32 10.27
C ASP A 56 -4.68 -6.78 10.32
N LYS A 57 -3.48 -6.18 10.30
CA LYS A 57 -3.26 -4.73 10.37
C LYS A 57 -2.39 -4.20 9.23
N ILE A 58 -2.37 -4.92 8.11
CA ILE A 58 -1.66 -4.50 6.91
C ILE A 58 -2.64 -4.21 5.79
N ASP A 59 -2.44 -3.05 5.18
CA ASP A 59 -3.09 -2.62 3.96
C ASP A 59 -2.11 -2.72 2.80
N PHE A 60 -2.64 -3.06 1.63
CA PHE A 60 -1.90 -3.19 0.39
C PHE A 60 -2.34 -2.09 -0.57
N TRP A 61 -1.39 -1.37 -1.13
CA TRP A 61 -1.64 -0.24 -2.02
C TRP A 61 -0.87 -0.42 -3.32
N LEU A 62 -1.52 -0.28 -4.47
CA LEU A 62 -0.86 -0.36 -5.76
C LEU A 62 0.06 0.85 -5.95
N ASN A 63 1.35 0.63 -6.17
CA ASN A 63 2.25 1.69 -6.62
C ASN A 63 2.24 1.78 -8.15
N LYS A 64 2.58 0.67 -8.81
CA LYS A 64 2.70 0.60 -10.28
C LYS A 64 2.63 -0.83 -10.81
N TYR A 65 2.31 -0.93 -12.08
CA TYR A 65 2.45 -2.15 -12.87
C TYR A 65 3.87 -2.24 -13.45
N LEU A 66 4.41 -3.46 -13.56
CA LEU A 66 5.72 -3.73 -14.13
C LEU A 66 5.65 -4.95 -15.06
N LYS A 67 6.29 -4.85 -16.22
CA LYS A 67 6.47 -5.97 -17.16
C LYS A 67 7.93 -6.10 -17.54
N ASN A 68 8.48 -7.30 -17.40
CA ASN A 68 9.85 -7.62 -17.78
C ASN A 68 9.93 -9.06 -18.33
N GLU A 69 11.13 -9.55 -18.59
CA GLU A 69 11.37 -10.90 -19.13
C GLU A 69 10.87 -12.04 -18.22
N LYS A 70 10.76 -11.79 -16.91
CA LYS A 70 10.23 -12.75 -15.92
C LYS A 70 8.69 -12.75 -15.86
N GLY A 71 8.02 -11.80 -16.51
CA GLY A 71 6.57 -11.73 -16.61
C GLY A 71 5.99 -10.39 -16.17
N GLU A 72 4.74 -10.43 -15.69
CA GLU A 72 3.98 -9.26 -15.26
C GLU A 72 3.84 -9.24 -13.74
N PHE A 73 3.99 -8.05 -13.16
CA PHE A 73 4.05 -7.82 -11.74
C PHE A 73 3.27 -6.56 -11.37
N ILE A 74 2.83 -6.53 -10.12
CA ILE A 74 2.43 -5.30 -9.44
C ILE A 74 3.46 -5.00 -8.34
N ASP A 75 3.92 -3.75 -8.30
CA ASP A 75 4.63 -3.19 -7.15
C ASP A 75 3.55 -2.66 -6.19
N ILE A 76 3.54 -3.23 -4.99
CA ILE A 76 2.61 -2.84 -3.94
C ILE A 76 3.37 -2.25 -2.76
N GLN A 77 2.81 -1.24 -2.13
CA GLN A 77 3.20 -0.81 -0.81
C GLN A 77 2.39 -1.59 0.24
N ILE A 78 3.10 -2.18 1.18
CA ILE A 78 2.57 -2.81 2.39
C ILE A 78 2.68 -1.76 3.50
N SER A 79 1.54 -1.35 4.06
CA SER A 79 1.47 -0.38 5.16
C SER A 79 0.74 -0.98 6.35
N GLY A 80 1.34 -0.88 7.51
CA GLY A 80 0.75 -1.20 8.80
C GLY A 80 1.55 -0.56 9.93
N ASP A 81 1.14 -0.76 11.17
CA ASP A 81 1.75 -0.09 12.34
C ASP A 81 3.27 -0.26 12.44
N LYS A 82 3.79 -1.42 12.02
CA LYS A 82 5.22 -1.77 12.11
C LYS A 82 5.87 -2.07 10.76
N VAL A 83 5.11 -2.02 9.68
CA VAL A 83 5.59 -2.38 8.35
C VAL A 83 5.28 -1.27 7.36
N CYS A 84 6.33 -0.83 6.68
CA CYS A 84 6.25 0.10 5.58
C CYS A 84 7.26 -0.35 4.52
N ALA A 85 6.84 -1.14 3.56
CA ALA A 85 7.73 -1.77 2.59
C ALA A 85 7.07 -1.87 1.21
N ASN A 86 7.87 -2.06 0.17
CA ASN A 86 7.35 -2.36 -1.16
C ASN A 86 7.61 -3.83 -1.51
N ALA A 87 6.66 -4.49 -2.13
CA ALA A 87 6.79 -5.86 -2.59
C ALA A 87 6.43 -5.99 -4.07
N LEU A 88 7.13 -6.87 -4.78
CA LEU A 88 6.78 -7.25 -6.13
C LEU A 88 5.93 -8.52 -6.09
N VAL A 89 4.69 -8.44 -6.54
CA VAL A 89 3.78 -9.58 -6.67
C VAL A 89 3.64 -9.94 -8.13
N ARG A 90 4.01 -11.16 -8.49
CA ARG A 90 3.82 -11.71 -9.82
C ARG A 90 2.35 -12.04 -10.04
N VAL A 91 1.81 -11.64 -11.20
CA VAL A 91 0.41 -11.88 -11.55
C VAL A 91 0.35 -12.67 -12.84
N THR A 92 -0.26 -13.85 -12.77
CA THR A 92 -0.48 -14.75 -13.93
C THR A 92 -1.95 -14.82 -14.32
N ASP A 93 -2.86 -14.50 -13.40
CA ASP A 93 -4.29 -14.41 -13.63
C ASP A 93 -4.76 -12.99 -13.27
N TRP A 94 -5.18 -12.25 -14.31
CA TRP A 94 -5.63 -10.88 -14.19
C TRP A 94 -7.15 -10.73 -14.10
N THR A 95 -7.92 -11.82 -14.07
CA THR A 95 -9.39 -11.78 -14.19
C THR A 95 -10.08 -10.80 -13.23
N LYS A 96 -9.56 -10.64 -12.00
CA LYS A 96 -10.10 -9.71 -11.00
C LYS A 96 -9.45 -8.32 -10.97
N MET A 97 -8.41 -8.12 -11.77
CA MET A 97 -7.59 -6.91 -11.85
C MET A 97 -7.33 -6.49 -13.30
N GLU A 98 -8.20 -6.87 -14.23
CA GLU A 98 -7.99 -6.60 -15.66
C GLU A 98 -7.85 -5.11 -15.95
N GLY A 99 -8.53 -4.26 -15.17
CA GLY A 99 -8.39 -2.81 -15.25
C GLY A 99 -6.94 -2.38 -15.06
N ILE A 100 -6.29 -2.87 -14.00
CA ILE A 100 -4.88 -2.59 -13.71
C ILE A 100 -3.99 -3.03 -14.88
N GLN A 101 -4.23 -4.24 -15.43
CA GLN A 101 -3.44 -4.74 -16.56
C GLN A 101 -3.64 -3.87 -17.81
N LYS A 102 -4.88 -3.60 -18.19
CA LYS A 102 -5.27 -2.85 -19.39
C LYS A 102 -4.73 -1.43 -19.37
N THR A 103 -4.73 -0.78 -18.21
CA THR A 103 -4.21 0.58 -18.04
C THR A 103 -2.75 0.63 -17.66
N GLN A 104 -2.06 -0.52 -17.58
CA GLN A 104 -0.68 -0.63 -17.09
C GLN A 104 -0.49 0.09 -15.75
N GLY A 105 -1.46 -0.05 -14.86
CA GLY A 105 -1.49 0.56 -13.52
C GLY A 105 -1.69 2.07 -13.46
N HIS A 106 -1.72 2.79 -14.59
CA HIS A 106 -1.82 4.26 -14.57
C HIS A 106 -3.12 4.78 -13.97
N ALA A 107 -4.24 4.10 -14.22
CA ALA A 107 -5.56 4.50 -13.71
C ALA A 107 -5.87 3.96 -12.30
N TYR A 108 -4.90 3.35 -11.63
CA TYR A 108 -5.08 2.73 -10.32
C TYR A 108 -3.90 3.01 -9.37
N SER A 109 -3.04 3.97 -9.72
CA SER A 109 -1.87 4.28 -8.89
C SER A 109 -2.34 4.87 -7.57
N GLY A 110 -1.95 4.26 -6.46
CA GLY A 110 -2.47 4.61 -5.13
C GLY A 110 -3.79 3.92 -4.76
N ALA A 111 -4.34 3.05 -5.60
CA ALA A 111 -5.52 2.27 -5.27
C ALA A 111 -5.22 1.22 -4.17
N GLU A 112 -6.16 1.00 -3.28
CA GLU A 112 -6.08 -0.01 -2.23
C GLU A 112 -6.52 -1.38 -2.76
N LEU A 113 -5.72 -2.40 -2.47
CA LEU A 113 -5.90 -3.78 -2.90
C LEU A 113 -6.50 -4.63 -1.77
N VAL A 114 -7.79 -4.41 -1.51
CA VAL A 114 -8.49 -5.00 -0.35
C VAL A 114 -8.58 -6.52 -0.45
N GLY A 115 -8.11 -7.18 0.60
CA GLY A 115 -8.11 -8.63 0.72
C GLY A 115 -7.22 -9.31 -0.32
N LEU A 116 -6.12 -8.64 -0.71
CA LEU A 116 -5.08 -9.24 -1.54
C LEU A 116 -4.51 -10.50 -0.87
N LYS A 117 -4.49 -11.60 -1.62
CA LYS A 117 -3.90 -12.88 -1.23
C LYS A 117 -2.81 -13.24 -2.23
N PHE A 118 -1.70 -13.73 -1.70
CA PHE A 118 -0.60 -14.27 -2.47
C PHE A 118 -0.04 -15.51 -1.76
N SER A 119 0.65 -16.35 -2.52
CA SER A 119 1.50 -17.39 -1.98
C SER A 119 2.96 -16.97 -2.07
N LEU A 120 3.79 -17.53 -1.20
CA LEU A 120 5.24 -17.44 -1.30
C LEU A 120 5.76 -18.62 -2.11
N GLU A 121 6.56 -18.34 -3.11
CA GLU A 121 7.37 -19.32 -3.82
C GLU A 121 8.83 -19.00 -3.50
N ARG A 122 9.56 -19.98 -2.95
CA ARG A 122 10.98 -19.84 -2.63
C ARG A 122 11.75 -20.91 -3.38
N ASP A 123 12.83 -20.51 -4.01
CA ASP A 123 13.89 -21.42 -4.42
C ASP A 123 15.20 -21.04 -3.68
N SER A 124 16.32 -21.66 -4.05
CA SER A 124 17.60 -21.40 -3.42
C SER A 124 18.19 -20.02 -3.71
N ILE A 125 17.62 -19.27 -4.66
CA ILE A 125 18.18 -18.04 -5.23
C ILE A 125 17.22 -16.86 -5.00
N ASP A 126 15.91 -17.08 -5.13
CA ASP A 126 14.90 -16.04 -5.10
C ASP A 126 13.70 -16.41 -4.22
N THR A 127 13.02 -15.39 -3.71
CA THR A 127 11.67 -15.50 -3.14
C THR A 127 10.71 -14.62 -3.96
N TYR A 128 9.54 -15.13 -4.29
CA TYR A 128 8.55 -14.38 -5.06
C TYR A 128 7.17 -14.48 -4.39
N PHE A 129 6.47 -13.34 -4.37
CA PHE A 129 5.06 -13.31 -4.04
C PHE A 129 4.26 -13.59 -5.32
N LEU A 130 3.44 -14.64 -5.30
CA LEU A 130 2.58 -15.01 -6.43
C LEU A 130 1.13 -14.70 -6.08
N TYR A 131 0.51 -13.82 -6.87
CA TYR A 131 -0.90 -13.46 -6.71
C TYR A 131 -1.82 -14.71 -6.71
N LYS A 132 -2.82 -14.69 -5.83
CA LYS A 132 -3.85 -15.72 -5.74
C LYS A 132 -5.25 -15.17 -5.86
N ASP A 133 -5.53 -14.09 -5.14
CA ASP A 133 -6.88 -13.54 -5.11
C ASP A 133 -6.88 -12.10 -4.63
N ILE A 134 -7.97 -11.40 -4.91
CA ILE A 134 -8.30 -10.10 -4.33
C ILE A 134 -9.80 -10.01 -4.12
N THR A 135 -10.22 -9.29 -3.08
CA THR A 135 -11.65 -9.07 -2.84
C THR A 135 -12.16 -7.93 -3.71
N LYS A 136 -11.45 -6.80 -3.71
CA LYS A 136 -11.76 -5.63 -4.55
C LYS A 136 -10.56 -4.70 -4.65
N VAL A 137 -10.60 -3.83 -5.66
CA VAL A 137 -9.70 -2.67 -5.79
C VAL A 137 -10.52 -1.43 -5.45
N ILE A 138 -10.04 -0.60 -4.52
CA ILE A 138 -10.65 0.69 -4.19
C ILE A 138 -9.72 1.78 -4.73
N ASP A 139 -10.22 2.55 -5.68
CA ASP A 139 -9.56 3.75 -6.15
C ASP A 139 -10.13 4.98 -5.41
N TYR A 140 -9.26 5.90 -5.03
CA TYR A 140 -9.61 7.12 -4.28
C TYR A 140 -9.41 8.40 -5.10
N ASP A 141 -9.02 8.28 -6.38
CA ASP A 141 -8.93 9.39 -7.34
C ASP A 141 -10.30 9.91 -7.82
#